data_AF-A0A7J9IDW5-F1
#
_entry.id   AF-A0A7J9IDW5-F1
#
_cell.length_a   1.000
_cell.length_b   1.000
_cell.length_c   1.000
_cell.angle_alpha   90.00
_cell.angle_beta   90.00
_cell.angle_gamma   90.00
#
_symmetry.space_group_name_H-M   'P 1'
#
loop_
_entity.id
_entity.type
_entity.pdbx_description
1 polymer ?
#
loop_
_entity_poly.entity_id
_entity_poly.type
_entity_poly.pdbx_seq_one_letter_code
_entity_poly.pdbx_strand_id
1 'polypeptide(L)'
;MKDIWNLQPGTCIVVDANQYGQPIGKETPKLAKFPGTIARTGSICPLNTKHWKHLSKYVLENILKIVPEKFDLQDKVEDSDIFSHVAKLRKEFKSTSKTRYYKEMVQEGRPVEELYENNPPGVHDDKWKWLVERWGTPQAVAKESRKKVHCAHTAGNIGYAALNAQFVSITY
;
A
#
# COMPACT_ATOMS: atom_id res chain seq x y z
N MET A 1 10.92 12.94 -12.34
CA MET A 1 9.83 13.27 -11.40
C MET A 1 10.01 14.58 -10.66
N LYS A 2 11.24 15.03 -10.33
CA LYS A 2 11.47 16.35 -9.70
C LYS A 2 10.95 17.51 -10.56
N ASP A 3 11.09 17.38 -11.87
CA ASP A 3 10.52 18.24 -12.91
C ASP A 3 9.00 18.46 -12.75
N ILE A 4 8.24 17.39 -12.49
CA ILE A 4 6.77 17.47 -12.33
C ILE A 4 6.39 18.18 -11.01
N TRP A 5 7.14 17.93 -9.94
CA TRP A 5 6.93 18.62 -8.67
C TRP A 5 7.22 20.13 -8.77
N ASN A 6 8.17 20.51 -9.63
CA ASN A 6 8.65 21.88 -9.80
C ASN A 6 8.03 22.60 -11.01
N LEU A 7 6.87 22.14 -11.51
CA LEU A 7 6.13 22.85 -12.56
C LEU A 7 5.81 24.29 -12.12
N GLN A 8 5.92 25.23 -13.06
CA GLN A 8 5.59 26.64 -12.81
C GLN A 8 4.11 26.76 -12.40
N PRO A 9 3.77 27.65 -11.45
CA PRO A 9 2.38 27.90 -11.11
C PRO A 9 1.56 28.23 -12.38
N GLY A 10 0.39 27.60 -12.52
CA GLY A 10 -0.46 27.75 -13.71
C GLY A 10 -0.07 26.89 -14.91
N THR A 11 0.97 26.05 -14.81
CA THR A 11 1.31 25.05 -15.84
C THR A 11 0.96 23.64 -15.38
N CYS A 12 0.42 22.84 -16.30
CA CYS A 12 0.10 21.43 -16.09
C CYS A 12 0.48 20.61 -17.33
N ILE A 13 0.65 19.31 -17.15
CA ILE A 13 0.89 18.36 -18.24
C ILE A 13 -0.47 17.89 -18.75
N VAL A 14 -0.81 18.25 -19.98
CA VAL A 14 -2.04 17.76 -20.62
C VAL A 14 -1.89 16.28 -20.92
N VAL A 15 -2.85 15.48 -20.47
CA VAL A 15 -2.92 14.05 -20.76
C VAL A 15 -4.16 13.78 -21.59
N ASP A 16 -3.94 13.40 -22.84
CA ASP A 16 -5.04 13.00 -23.72
C ASP A 16 -5.71 11.73 -23.20
N ALA A 17 -7.02 11.61 -23.42
CA ALA A 17 -7.79 10.43 -23.05
C ALA A 17 -8.53 9.86 -24.25
N ASN A 18 -8.76 8.54 -24.25
CA ASN A 18 -9.62 7.90 -25.24
C ASN A 18 -11.11 8.11 -24.92
N GLN A 19 -11.99 7.57 -25.76
CA GLN A 19 -13.45 7.65 -25.59
C GLN A 19 -13.99 7.05 -24.28
N TYR A 20 -13.18 6.24 -23.58
CA TYR A 20 -13.51 5.61 -22.30
C TYR A 20 -12.89 6.36 -21.10
N GLY A 21 -12.30 7.54 -21.33
CA GLY A 21 -11.63 8.34 -20.29
C GLY A 21 -10.27 7.79 -19.86
N GLN A 22 -9.70 6.83 -20.60
CA GLN A 22 -8.41 6.26 -20.24
C GLN A 22 -7.26 7.09 -20.84
N PRO A 23 -6.22 7.42 -20.05
CA PRO A 23 -5.12 8.27 -20.51
C PRO A 23 -4.29 7.57 -21.61
N ILE A 24 -4.02 8.28 -22.69
CA ILE A 24 -3.26 7.82 -23.87
C ILE A 24 -2.12 8.79 -24.22
N GLY A 25 -1.21 8.32 -25.07
CA GLY A 25 -0.11 9.13 -25.57
C GLY A 25 1.14 9.12 -24.70
N LYS A 26 2.05 10.05 -25.00
CA LYS A 26 3.42 10.07 -24.47
C LYS A 26 3.51 10.46 -22.99
N GLU A 27 2.49 11.10 -22.45
CA GLU A 27 2.47 11.59 -21.06
C GLU A 27 1.88 10.57 -20.08
N THR A 28 1.16 9.54 -20.56
CA THR A 28 0.59 8.46 -19.73
C THR A 28 1.61 7.80 -18.79
N PRO A 29 2.85 7.49 -19.20
CA PRO A 29 3.84 6.93 -18.28
C PRO A 29 4.23 7.88 -17.13
N LYS A 30 4.19 9.21 -17.36
CA LYS A 30 4.46 10.19 -16.29
C LYS A 30 3.29 10.22 -15.32
N LEU A 31 2.06 10.27 -15.82
CA LEU A 31 0.84 10.19 -15.00
C LEU A 31 0.80 8.89 -14.19
N ALA A 32 1.17 7.75 -14.77
CA ALA A 32 1.20 6.48 -14.04
C ALA A 32 2.24 6.46 -12.91
N LYS A 33 3.39 7.10 -13.09
CA LYS A 33 4.49 7.09 -12.11
C LYS A 33 4.33 8.15 -11.01
N PHE A 34 3.71 9.29 -11.31
CA PHE A 34 3.64 10.43 -10.40
C PHE A 34 2.88 10.17 -9.09
N PRO A 35 1.70 9.53 -9.08
CA PRO A 35 1.01 9.09 -7.87
C PRO A 35 1.88 8.22 -6.95
N GLY A 36 2.84 7.50 -7.52
CA GLY A 36 3.80 6.70 -6.74
C GLY A 36 4.78 7.56 -5.94
N THR A 37 5.05 8.80 -6.35
CA THR A 37 5.85 9.76 -5.58
C THR A 37 5.03 10.34 -4.41
N ILE A 38 3.74 10.63 -4.63
CA ILE A 38 2.80 11.02 -3.58
C ILE A 38 2.71 9.92 -2.52
N ALA A 39 2.49 8.68 -2.93
CA ALA A 39 2.34 7.52 -2.05
C ALA A 39 3.58 7.22 -1.18
N ARG A 40 4.76 7.67 -1.61
CA ARG A 40 6.05 7.50 -0.90
C ARG A 40 6.40 8.69 0.01
N THR A 41 5.78 9.84 -0.21
CA THR A 41 6.11 11.07 0.53
C THR A 41 5.32 11.08 1.83
N GLY A 42 5.98 10.78 2.95
CA GLY A 42 5.30 10.59 4.24
C GLY A 42 4.55 11.81 4.79
N SER A 43 4.94 13.03 4.39
CA SER A 43 4.23 14.27 4.73
C SER A 43 2.93 14.46 3.97
N ILE A 44 2.81 13.87 2.77
CA ILE A 44 1.62 13.96 1.92
C ILE A 44 0.73 12.72 2.12
N CYS A 45 1.35 11.54 2.16
CA CYS A 45 0.69 10.26 2.29
C CYS A 45 1.27 9.48 3.48
N PRO A 46 0.75 9.70 4.70
CA PRO A 46 1.30 9.12 5.92
C PRO A 46 1.36 7.59 5.87
N LEU A 47 2.51 7.03 6.28
CA LEU A 47 2.73 5.58 6.34
C LEU A 47 2.42 5.00 7.72
N ASN A 48 2.40 5.82 8.77
CA ASN A 48 2.08 5.46 10.16
C ASN A 48 0.57 5.23 10.40
N THR A 49 -0.15 4.76 9.38
CA THR A 49 -1.58 4.46 9.44
C THR A 49 -1.85 3.08 8.87
N LYS A 50 -2.60 2.25 9.60
CA LYS A 50 -2.84 0.84 9.23
C LYS A 50 -3.59 0.71 7.89
N HIS A 51 -4.69 1.43 7.72
CA HIS A 51 -5.57 1.32 6.56
C HIS A 51 -5.72 2.67 5.86
N TRP A 52 -5.96 2.63 4.54
CA TRP A 52 -6.23 3.82 3.73
C TRP A 52 -7.42 4.62 4.29
N LYS A 53 -8.50 3.91 4.63
CA LYS A 53 -9.72 4.49 5.23
C LYS A 53 -9.54 5.18 6.59
N HIS A 54 -8.36 5.11 7.19
CA HIS A 54 -8.06 5.80 8.45
C HIS A 54 -7.26 7.09 8.23
N LEU A 55 -6.94 7.44 6.98
CA LEU A 55 -6.38 8.75 6.67
C LEU A 55 -7.44 9.83 6.92
N SER A 56 -7.01 11.00 7.41
CA SER A 56 -7.93 12.10 7.66
C SER A 56 -8.48 12.65 6.34
N LYS A 57 -9.67 13.27 6.42
CA LYS A 57 -10.29 13.94 5.27
C LYS A 57 -9.34 14.95 4.62
N TYR A 58 -8.63 15.74 5.44
CA TYR A 58 -7.63 16.70 4.99
C TYR A 58 -6.52 16.06 4.13
N VAL A 59 -5.99 14.90 4.56
CA VAL A 59 -4.96 14.19 3.79
C VAL A 59 -5.50 13.72 2.45
N LEU A 60 -6.72 13.18 2.43
CA LEU A 60 -7.36 12.71 1.20
C LEU A 60 -7.63 13.87 0.23
N GLU A 61 -8.19 14.98 0.73
CA GLU A 61 -8.41 16.20 -0.06
C GLU A 61 -7.10 16.77 -0.60
N ASN A 62 -6.01 16.75 0.18
CA ASN A 62 -4.71 17.20 -0.28
C ASN A 62 -4.16 16.32 -1.42
N ILE A 63 -4.30 14.99 -1.32
CA ILE A 63 -3.90 14.06 -2.38
C ILE A 63 -4.68 14.31 -3.67
N LEU A 64 -5.99 14.55 -3.58
CA LEU A 64 -6.83 14.87 -4.75
C LEU A 64 -6.49 16.20 -5.40
N LYS A 65 -5.91 17.16 -4.66
CA LYS A 65 -5.50 18.44 -5.26
C LYS A 65 -4.21 18.31 -6.06
N ILE A 66 -3.26 17.51 -5.57
CA ILE A 66 -1.91 17.45 -6.14
C ILE A 66 -1.90 16.87 -7.57
N VAL A 67 -2.69 15.83 -7.86
CA VAL A 67 -2.66 15.19 -9.18
C VAL A 67 -3.23 16.12 -10.27
N PRO A 68 -4.44 16.69 -10.12
CA PRO A 68 -5.00 17.66 -11.07
C PRO A 68 -4.22 18.97 -11.17
N GLU A 69 -3.49 19.37 -10.11
CA GLU A 69 -2.60 20.55 -10.18
C GLU A 69 -1.44 20.31 -11.17
N LYS A 70 -0.95 19.06 -11.28
CA LYS A 70 0.20 18.73 -12.14
C LYS A 70 -0.21 18.19 -13.51
N PHE A 71 -1.41 17.63 -13.63
CA PHE A 71 -1.91 17.01 -14.85
C PHE A 71 -3.31 17.52 -15.18
N ASP A 72 -3.50 18.01 -16.40
CA ASP A 72 -4.83 18.25 -16.94
C ASP A 72 -5.37 16.93 -17.49
N LEU A 73 -6.40 16.41 -16.82
CA LEU A 73 -7.04 15.14 -17.11
C LEU A 73 -8.36 15.31 -17.90
N GLN A 74 -8.66 16.53 -18.37
CA GLN A 74 -9.81 16.84 -19.22
C GLN A 74 -11.17 16.38 -18.66
N ASP A 75 -11.32 16.40 -17.33
CA ASP A 75 -12.51 15.89 -16.61
C ASP A 75 -12.87 14.43 -16.94
N LYS A 76 -11.89 13.62 -17.36
CA LYS A 76 -12.07 12.21 -17.74
C LYS A 76 -11.73 11.21 -16.65
N VAL A 77 -11.08 11.65 -15.58
CA VAL A 77 -10.59 10.81 -14.49
C VAL A 77 -11.34 11.16 -13.21
N GLU A 78 -11.98 10.17 -12.62
CA GLU A 78 -12.72 10.33 -11.38
C GLU A 78 -11.77 10.40 -10.17
N ASP A 79 -12.16 11.14 -9.13
CA ASP A 79 -11.42 11.19 -7.85
C ASP A 79 -11.17 9.78 -7.28
N SER A 80 -12.14 8.89 -7.46
CA SER A 80 -12.06 7.50 -6.99
C SER A 80 -10.94 6.70 -7.68
N ASP A 81 -10.61 7.01 -8.93
CA ASP A 81 -9.53 6.37 -9.68
C ASP A 81 -8.17 6.84 -9.15
N ILE A 82 -8.03 8.15 -8.90
CA ILE A 82 -6.83 8.74 -8.30
C ILE A 82 -6.58 8.12 -6.93
N PHE A 83 -7.61 8.05 -6.07
CA PHE A 83 -7.48 7.44 -4.76
C PHE A 83 -7.12 5.97 -4.83
N SER A 84 -7.81 5.19 -5.66
CA SER A 84 -7.55 3.76 -5.80
C SER A 84 -6.11 3.50 -6.24
N HIS A 85 -5.61 4.31 -7.16
CA HIS A 85 -4.24 4.21 -7.64
C HIS A 85 -3.22 4.57 -6.55
N VAL A 86 -3.37 5.71 -5.88
CA VAL A 86 -2.46 6.11 -4.78
C VAL A 86 -2.50 5.10 -3.63
N ALA A 87 -3.69 4.60 -3.27
CA ALA A 87 -3.85 3.60 -2.22
C ALA A 87 -3.13 2.28 -2.56
N LYS A 88 -3.24 1.83 -3.82
CA LYS A 88 -2.52 0.66 -4.34
C LYS A 88 -1.01 0.88 -4.23
N LEU A 89 -0.49 1.98 -4.75
CA LEU A 89 0.94 2.29 -4.73
C LEU A 89 1.49 2.44 -3.32
N ARG A 90 0.71 3.02 -2.39
CA ARG A 90 1.07 3.09 -0.96
C ARG A 90 1.19 1.68 -0.36
N LYS A 91 0.27 0.77 -0.69
CA LYS A 91 0.30 -0.62 -0.21
C LYS A 91 1.51 -1.36 -0.78
N GLU A 92 1.79 -1.21 -2.07
CA GLU A 92 2.95 -1.81 -2.74
C GLU A 92 4.27 -1.29 -2.16
N PHE A 93 4.36 0.01 -1.90
CA PHE A 93 5.52 0.61 -1.26
C PHE A 93 5.74 0.07 0.15
N LYS A 94 4.69 -0.03 0.98
CA LYS A 94 4.78 -0.66 2.30
C LYS A 94 5.20 -2.13 2.23
N SER A 95 4.68 -2.87 1.26
CA SER A 95 5.02 -4.28 1.06
C SER A 95 6.48 -4.43 0.67
N THR A 96 6.95 -3.64 -0.29
CA THR A 96 8.35 -3.63 -0.75
C THR A 96 9.28 -3.22 0.39
N SER A 97 8.89 -2.20 1.15
CA SER A 97 9.65 -1.73 2.31
C SER A 97 9.76 -2.82 3.39
N LYS A 98 8.65 -3.50 3.69
CA LYS A 98 8.64 -4.62 4.65
C LYS A 98 9.56 -5.75 4.19
N THR A 99 9.56 -6.09 2.91
CA THR A 99 10.42 -7.17 2.40
C THR A 99 11.90 -6.78 2.49
N ARG A 100 12.28 -5.66 1.87
CA ARG A 100 13.69 -5.29 1.68
C ARG A 100 14.37 -4.77 2.94
N TYR A 101 13.65 -4.00 3.76
CA TYR A 101 14.29 -3.26 4.86
C TYR A 101 13.98 -3.86 6.24
N TYR A 102 12.90 -4.63 6.36
CA TYR A 102 12.52 -5.29 7.61
C TYR A 102 12.78 -6.80 7.59
N LYS A 103 12.25 -7.54 6.61
CA LYS A 103 12.34 -9.00 6.60
C LYS A 103 13.77 -9.50 6.38
N GLU A 104 14.52 -8.91 5.47
CA GLU A 104 15.93 -9.28 5.20
C GLU A 104 16.77 -9.13 6.48
N MET A 105 16.70 -7.98 7.15
CA MET A 105 17.36 -7.73 8.44
C MET A 105 16.94 -8.72 9.55
N VAL A 106 15.64 -9.01 9.67
CA VAL A 106 15.14 -9.99 10.65
C VAL A 106 15.68 -11.40 10.35
N GLN A 107 15.80 -11.77 9.08
CA GLN A 107 16.34 -13.07 8.67
C GLN A 107 17.84 -13.19 8.97
N GLU A 108 18.58 -12.09 8.88
CA GLU A 108 19.98 -11.98 9.28
C GLU A 108 20.17 -11.99 10.82
N GLY A 109 19.08 -11.99 11.60
CA GLY A 109 19.14 -11.98 13.07
C GLY A 109 19.54 -10.63 13.66
N ARG A 110 19.37 -9.54 12.90
CA ARG A 110 19.73 -8.19 13.34
C ARG A 110 18.80 -7.71 14.46
N PRO A 111 19.32 -6.95 15.45
CA PRO A 111 18.53 -6.44 16.54
C PRO A 111 17.57 -5.33 16.09
N VAL A 112 16.59 -4.99 16.95
CA VAL A 112 15.52 -4.05 16.60
C VAL A 112 16.01 -2.61 16.47
N GLU A 113 17.08 -2.26 17.18
CA GLU A 113 17.73 -0.96 17.12
C GLU A 113 18.26 -0.70 15.70
N GLU A 114 18.93 -1.68 15.11
CA GLU A 114 19.44 -1.61 13.74
C GLU A 114 18.31 -1.62 12.69
N LEU A 115 17.16 -2.26 13.00
CA LEU A 115 15.97 -2.13 12.17
C LEU A 115 15.46 -0.70 12.12
N TYR A 116 15.50 0.04 13.23
CA TYR A 116 15.05 1.44 13.27
C TYR A 116 15.94 2.39 12.47
N GLU A 117 17.19 2.01 12.23
CA GLU A 117 18.13 2.80 11.43
C GLU A 117 18.11 2.42 9.94
N ASN A 118 17.52 1.26 9.58
CA ASN A 118 17.45 0.78 8.20
C ASN A 118 16.23 1.34 7.44
N ASN A 119 16.11 2.66 7.34
CA ASN A 119 14.98 3.29 6.68
C ASN A 119 14.99 3.07 5.15
N PRO A 120 13.84 2.79 4.53
CA PRO A 120 13.69 2.96 3.10
C PRO A 120 13.95 4.42 2.67
N PRO A 121 14.56 4.66 1.50
CA PRO A 121 14.83 6.00 1.00
C PRO A 121 13.58 6.88 0.99
N GLY A 122 13.67 8.07 1.60
CA GLY A 122 12.59 9.05 1.68
C GLY A 122 11.54 8.77 2.75
N VAL A 123 11.73 7.76 3.61
CA VAL A 123 10.86 7.49 4.77
C VAL A 123 11.51 8.07 6.03
N HIS A 124 10.80 8.95 6.70
CA HIS A 124 11.22 9.52 7.99
C HIS A 124 11.23 8.47 9.10
N ASP A 125 12.17 8.62 10.04
CA ASP A 125 12.45 7.69 11.14
C ASP A 125 11.21 7.39 11.99
N ASP A 126 10.41 8.40 12.30
CA ASP A 126 9.20 8.24 13.09
C ASP A 126 8.15 7.36 12.38
N LYS A 127 8.00 7.52 11.06
CA LYS A 127 7.10 6.70 10.23
C LYS A 127 7.65 5.28 10.07
N TRP A 128 8.96 5.14 9.95
CA TRP A 128 9.60 3.84 9.82
C TRP A 128 9.53 3.04 11.11
N LYS A 129 9.89 3.64 12.25
CA LYS A 129 9.80 3.05 13.58
C LYS A 129 8.39 2.51 13.87
N TRP A 130 7.36 3.30 13.59
CA TRP A 130 5.96 2.87 13.73
C TRP A 130 5.65 1.60 12.91
N LEU A 131 6.21 1.48 11.69
CA LEU A 131 6.01 0.30 10.84
C LEU A 131 6.75 -0.92 11.39
N VAL A 132 8.01 -0.76 11.82
CA VAL A 132 8.82 -1.83 12.42
C VAL A 132 8.12 -2.40 13.64
N GLU A 133 7.72 -1.55 14.58
CA GLU A 133 6.96 -1.95 15.78
C GLU A 133 5.68 -2.70 15.40
N ARG A 134 4.95 -2.18 14.40
CA ARG A 134 3.69 -2.78 13.95
C ARG A 134 3.88 -4.18 13.35
N TRP A 135 4.95 -4.39 12.59
CA TRP A 135 5.26 -5.67 11.96
C TRP A 135 5.86 -6.69 12.94
N GLY A 136 6.55 -6.22 13.97
CA GLY A 136 7.14 -7.04 15.03
C GLY A 136 6.13 -7.60 16.05
N THR A 137 4.89 -7.08 16.10
CA THR A 137 3.88 -7.59 17.04
C THR A 137 3.64 -9.11 16.89
N PRO A 138 3.45 -9.86 17.99
CA PRO A 138 3.21 -11.31 17.94
C PRO A 138 2.06 -11.69 17.00
N GLN A 139 0.99 -10.90 17.00
CA GLN A 139 -0.15 -11.10 16.11
C GLN A 139 0.21 -10.97 14.62
N ALA A 140 1.05 -9.99 14.26
CA ALA A 140 1.46 -9.79 12.87
C ALA A 140 2.39 -10.90 12.39
N VAL A 141 3.32 -11.34 13.25
CA VAL A 141 4.23 -12.47 12.98
C VAL A 141 3.43 -13.75 12.82
N ALA A 142 2.54 -14.08 13.76
CA ALA A 142 1.70 -15.28 13.69
C ALA A 142 0.82 -15.31 12.42
N LYS A 143 0.24 -14.16 12.03
CA LYS A 143 -0.55 -14.05 10.80
C LYS A 143 0.30 -14.31 9.54
N GLU A 144 1.55 -13.89 9.53
CA GLU A 144 2.46 -14.13 8.42
C GLU A 144 2.88 -15.62 8.37
N SER A 145 3.20 -16.23 9.51
CA SER A 145 3.54 -17.65 9.59
C SER A 145 2.41 -18.54 9.10
N ARG A 146 1.15 -18.24 9.46
CA ARG A 146 -0.03 -18.98 8.97
C ARG A 146 -0.16 -18.99 7.44
N LYS A 147 0.31 -17.95 6.74
CA LYS A 147 0.27 -17.93 5.27
C LYS A 147 1.28 -18.89 4.63
N LYS A 148 2.34 -19.25 5.36
CA LYS A 148 3.37 -20.19 4.91
C LYS A 148 3.01 -21.65 5.21
N VAL A 149 2.03 -21.88 6.07
CA VAL A 149 1.49 -23.22 6.32
C VAL A 149 0.73 -23.65 5.06
N HIS A 150 1.30 -24.57 4.30
CA HIS A 150 0.57 -25.30 3.28
C HIS A 150 -0.31 -26.31 4.02
N CYS A 151 -1.60 -25.99 4.19
CA CYS A 151 -2.55 -27.03 4.52
C CYS A 151 -2.66 -27.92 3.28
N ALA A 152 -2.08 -29.12 3.34
CA ALA A 152 -2.57 -30.18 2.47
C ALA A 152 -4.08 -30.25 2.73
N HIS A 153 -4.90 -30.10 1.68
CA HIS A 153 -6.33 -30.31 1.79
C HIS A 153 -6.57 -31.81 2.01
N THR A 154 -6.30 -32.31 3.22
CA THR A 154 -6.74 -33.63 3.67
C THR A 154 -8.08 -33.46 4.37
N ALA A 155 -9.03 -32.86 3.64
CA ALA A 155 -10.43 -32.94 3.98
C ALA A 155 -11.09 -33.49 2.72
N GLY A 156 -11.41 -34.79 2.74
CA GLY A 156 -12.49 -35.29 1.90
C GLY A 156 -13.73 -34.40 2.08
N ASN A 157 -14.63 -34.44 1.12
CA ASN A 157 -15.78 -33.53 0.93
C ASN A 157 -16.85 -33.56 2.05
N ILE A 158 -16.44 -33.56 3.31
CA ILE A 158 -17.29 -33.64 4.50
C ILE A 158 -17.15 -32.29 5.21
N GLY A 159 -18.22 -31.50 5.20
CA GLY A 159 -18.27 -30.22 5.90
C GLY A 159 -18.18 -30.41 7.43
N TYR A 160 -17.65 -29.41 8.14
CA TYR A 160 -17.50 -29.42 9.60
C TYR A 160 -18.79 -29.72 10.37
N ALA A 161 -19.96 -29.36 9.82
CA ALA A 161 -21.26 -29.70 10.39
C ALA A 161 -21.54 -31.21 10.40
N ALA A 162 -21.10 -31.94 9.36
CA ALA A 162 -21.28 -33.39 9.27
C ALA A 162 -20.29 -34.14 10.17
N LEU A 163 -19.08 -33.63 10.36
CA LEU A 163 -18.12 -34.17 11.34
C LEU A 163 -18.68 -34.06 12.77
N ASN A 164 -19.19 -32.89 13.15
CA ASN A 164 -19.74 -32.69 14.50
C ASN A 164 -20.97 -33.58 14.79
N ALA A 165 -21.79 -33.88 13.78
CA ALA A 165 -22.92 -34.79 13.94
C ALA A 165 -22.47 -36.26 14.18
N GLN A 166 -21.38 -36.69 13.56
CA GLN A 166 -20.83 -38.05 13.76
C GLN A 166 -20.19 -38.24 15.15
N PHE A 167 -19.61 -37.18 15.73
CA PHE A 167 -19.04 -37.25 17.08
C PHE A 167 -20.11 -37.28 18.19
N VAL A 168 -21.30 -36.73 17.95
CA VAL A 168 -22.41 -36.75 18.93
C VAL A 168 -23.08 -38.13 19.00
N SER A 169 -23.03 -38.94 17.94
CA SER A 169 -23.68 -40.27 17.91
C SER A 169 -22.87 -41.41 18.54
N ILE A 170 -21.65 -41.16 19.01
CA ILE A 170 -20.76 -42.21 19.60
C ILE A 170 -20.81 -42.19 21.14
N THR A 171 -21.56 -41.26 21.73
CA THR A 171 -21.67 -41.08 23.20
C THR A 171 -23.02 -41.50 23.79
N TYR A 172 -23.60 -42.61 23.34
CA TYR A 172 -24.65 -43.34 24.09
C TYR A 172 -24.50 -44.84 23.91
#